data_AF-H0GW09-F1
#
_entry.id   AF-H0GW09-F1
#
_cell.length_a   1.000
_cell.length_b   1.000
_cell.length_c   1.000
_cell.angle_alpha   90.00
_cell.angle_beta   90.00
_cell.angle_gamma   90.00
#
_symmetry.space_group_name_H-M   'P 1'
#
loop_
_entity.id
_entity.type
_entity.pdbx_description
1 polymer ?
#
loop_
_entity_poly.entity_id
_entity_poly.type
_entity_poly.pdbx_seq_one_letter_code
_entity_poly.pdbx_strand_id
1 'polypeptide(L)'
;MASSSHNPVILFKRVLSLTESSPLILCLDSMAQTSHRLIQEFIHQSKSKGNECPVVYISFETVNVPSYCTQFIDAAQMDFVHVVRQIISYLPAATATQAKKHMVIIDSLNYIPTDLITRFLSEIASPHCTIIATYHKDITDDDHAVIPGGNNNYPDKLTLLQFMATTILDIEVALAGNLDTEEVGELLNEFRIPRGLNNEIYQLRFVNKRKSGRSLEYDFKINSKNHEYELSLNTRQEEVDGGNELETPDMLQGLTTFNLGTSNKQKLAKDQVALPFLEAQSFGQGGAIVYEYEKDDDYDEEDPYEDPF
;
A
#
# COMPACT_ATOMS: atom_id res chain seq x y z
N MET A 1 -9.83 -12.19 -15.74
CA MET A 1 -9.70 -11.18 -14.66
C MET A 1 -8.26 -11.20 -14.20
N ALA A 2 -7.44 -10.20 -14.52
CA ALA A 2 -6.02 -10.20 -14.14
C ALA A 2 -5.88 -9.83 -12.65
N SER A 3 -5.45 -10.80 -11.83
CA SER A 3 -5.31 -10.65 -10.38
C SER A 3 -4.24 -9.62 -9.99
N SER A 4 -3.14 -9.53 -10.74
CA SER A 4 -2.01 -8.61 -10.50
C SER A 4 -1.75 -7.66 -11.68
N SER A 5 -1.13 -6.49 -11.41
CA SER A 5 -0.62 -5.62 -12.46
C SER A 5 0.47 -6.35 -13.23
N HIS A 6 0.39 -6.39 -14.57
CA HIS A 6 1.39 -7.06 -15.42
C HIS A 6 2.81 -6.51 -15.26
N ASN A 7 3.00 -5.31 -14.69
CA ASN A 7 4.31 -4.77 -14.34
C ASN A 7 4.22 -3.76 -13.17
N PRO A 8 4.67 -4.14 -11.96
CA PRO A 8 4.65 -3.26 -10.79
C PRO A 8 5.47 -1.98 -10.94
N VAL A 9 6.63 -2.05 -11.60
CA VAL A 9 7.51 -0.88 -11.82
C VAL A 9 6.82 0.18 -12.67
N ILE A 10 6.04 -0.24 -13.68
CA ILE A 10 5.27 0.69 -14.52
C ILE A 10 4.19 1.37 -13.69
N LEU A 11 3.45 0.60 -12.86
CA LEU A 11 2.42 1.16 -11.98
C LEU A 11 3.04 2.19 -11.01
N PHE A 12 4.17 1.85 -10.40
CA PHE A 12 4.89 2.75 -9.50
C PHE A 12 5.33 4.04 -10.21
N LYS A 13 5.95 3.95 -11.40
CA LYS A 13 6.30 5.13 -12.22
C LYS A 13 5.07 5.98 -12.60
N ARG A 14 3.92 5.37 -12.83
CA ARG A 14 2.67 6.09 -13.12
C ARG A 14 2.14 6.86 -11.92
N VAL A 15 2.29 6.31 -10.72
CA VAL A 15 1.99 7.01 -9.46
C VAL A 15 2.96 8.17 -9.24
N LEU A 16 4.28 7.95 -9.37
CA LEU A 16 5.30 9.01 -9.20
C LEU A 16 5.11 10.17 -10.18
N SER A 17 4.71 9.87 -11.41
CA SER A 17 4.42 10.89 -12.44
C SER A 17 3.02 11.53 -12.33
N LEU A 18 2.22 11.16 -11.32
CA LEU A 18 0.83 11.59 -11.12
C LEU A 18 -0.13 11.28 -12.29
N THR A 19 0.24 10.33 -13.15
CA THR A 19 -0.60 9.87 -14.28
C THR A 19 -1.66 8.88 -13.81
N GLU A 20 -1.36 8.06 -12.81
CA GLU A 20 -2.36 7.29 -12.07
C GLU A 20 -3.02 8.21 -11.04
N SER A 21 -4.35 8.18 -10.98
CA SER A 21 -5.09 9.04 -10.07
C SER A 21 -5.05 8.48 -8.65
N SER A 22 -4.31 9.14 -7.78
CA SER A 22 -4.32 8.90 -6.33
C SER A 22 -4.54 10.25 -5.63
N PRO A 23 -5.71 10.50 -5.01
CA PRO A 23 -5.97 11.78 -4.33
C PRO A 23 -5.12 11.97 -3.08
N LEU A 24 -4.81 10.89 -2.34
CA LEU A 24 -3.99 10.92 -1.14
C LEU A 24 -2.89 9.86 -1.21
N ILE A 25 -1.66 10.34 -1.34
CA ILE A 25 -0.44 9.54 -1.28
C ILE A 25 0.22 9.81 0.07
N LEU A 26 0.27 8.78 0.91
CA LEU A 26 0.91 8.82 2.21
C LEU A 26 2.32 8.23 2.12
N CYS A 27 3.33 9.02 2.47
CA CYS A 27 4.71 8.57 2.62
C CYS A 27 4.96 8.30 4.11
N LEU A 28 5.35 7.07 4.46
CA LEU A 28 5.76 6.73 5.81
C LEU A 28 7.28 6.68 5.83
N ASP A 29 7.91 7.40 6.74
CA ASP A 29 9.36 7.42 6.86
C ASP A 29 9.79 7.32 8.33
N SER A 30 11.09 7.35 8.57
CA SER A 30 11.67 7.40 9.91
C SER A 30 13.03 8.09 9.86
N MET A 31 13.63 8.30 11.02
CA MET A 31 14.99 8.82 11.16
C MET A 31 16.03 7.98 10.40
N ALA A 32 15.80 6.68 10.23
CA ALA A 32 16.69 5.81 9.46
C ALA A 32 16.74 6.16 7.96
N GLN A 33 15.61 6.61 7.40
CA GLN A 33 15.50 7.05 6.01
C GLN A 33 14.30 7.98 5.86
N THR A 34 14.57 9.27 5.70
CA THR A 34 13.53 10.31 5.53
C THR A 34 12.97 10.38 4.11
N SER A 35 11.77 10.96 3.96
CA SER A 35 11.00 10.95 2.70
C SER A 35 11.47 11.93 1.62
N HIS A 36 12.32 12.90 1.95
CA HIS A 36 12.66 14.01 1.04
C HIS A 36 13.20 13.54 -0.33
N ARG A 37 13.95 12.43 -0.37
CA ARG A 37 14.45 11.84 -1.63
C ARG A 37 13.31 11.28 -2.48
N LEU A 38 12.35 10.60 -1.86
CA LEU A 38 11.16 10.11 -2.55
C LEU A 38 10.31 11.27 -3.08
N ILE A 39 10.18 12.37 -2.34
CA ILE A 39 9.50 13.58 -2.81
C ILE A 39 10.20 14.15 -4.06
N GLN A 40 11.54 14.13 -4.11
CA GLN A 40 12.29 14.52 -5.31
C GLN A 40 12.02 13.58 -6.50
N GLU A 41 11.82 12.27 -6.27
CA GLU A 41 11.42 11.33 -7.32
C GLU A 41 10.06 11.68 -7.94
N PHE A 42 9.08 12.11 -7.13
CA PHE A 42 7.79 12.62 -7.64
C PHE A 42 8.00 13.80 -8.59
N ILE A 43 8.81 14.78 -8.17
CA ILE A 43 9.10 15.96 -8.98
C ILE A 43 9.83 15.58 -10.27
N HIS A 44 10.84 14.71 -10.18
CA HIS A 44 11.61 14.23 -11.32
C HIS A 44 10.72 13.50 -12.33
N GLN A 45 9.95 12.51 -11.87
CA GLN A 45 9.11 11.69 -12.75
C GLN A 45 7.94 12.48 -13.35
N SER A 46 7.36 13.42 -12.58
CA SER A 46 6.32 14.31 -13.08
C SER A 46 6.84 15.19 -14.23
N LYS A 47 8.01 15.81 -14.06
CA LYS A 47 8.66 16.61 -15.11
C LYS A 47 9.10 15.77 -16.31
N SER A 48 9.71 14.60 -16.06
CA SER A 48 10.19 13.68 -17.11
C SER A 48 9.06 13.19 -18.03
N LYS A 49 7.85 13.03 -17.50
CA LYS A 49 6.65 12.68 -18.26
C LYS A 49 5.91 13.86 -18.89
N GLY A 50 6.40 15.10 -18.70
CA GLY A 50 5.77 16.31 -19.22
C GLY A 50 4.55 16.80 -18.42
N ASN A 51 4.36 16.30 -17.20
CA ASN A 51 3.29 16.75 -16.31
C ASN A 51 3.76 17.94 -15.47
N GLU A 52 3.76 19.14 -16.05
CA GLU A 52 4.05 20.36 -15.29
C GLU A 52 2.82 20.78 -14.46
N CYS A 53 2.73 20.22 -13.25
CA CYS A 53 1.74 20.60 -12.25
C CYS A 53 2.30 21.66 -11.30
N PRO A 54 1.53 22.72 -10.95
CA PRO A 54 1.92 23.63 -9.89
C PRO A 54 2.05 22.89 -8.56
N VAL A 55 3.09 23.22 -7.81
CA VAL A 55 3.38 22.58 -6.51
C VAL A 55 3.12 23.57 -5.38
N VAL A 56 2.17 23.25 -4.51
CA VAL A 56 1.91 23.96 -3.26
C VAL A 56 2.58 23.18 -2.14
N TYR A 57 3.61 23.76 -1.51
CA TYR A 57 4.36 23.13 -0.44
C TYR A 57 3.94 23.71 0.91
N ILE A 58 3.53 22.83 1.83
CA ILE A 58 3.14 23.17 3.20
C ILE A 58 4.25 22.70 4.11
N SER A 59 4.78 23.64 4.88
CA SER A 59 5.91 23.42 5.75
C SER A 59 5.56 23.60 7.23
N PHE A 60 5.75 22.56 8.02
CA PHE A 60 5.79 22.63 9.48
C PHE A 60 7.22 22.62 10.02
N GLU A 61 8.15 21.96 9.30
CA GLU A 61 9.54 21.78 9.76
C GLU A 61 10.60 22.09 8.67
N THR A 62 10.19 22.26 7.42
CA THR A 62 11.07 22.59 6.29
C THR A 62 11.40 24.09 6.18
N VAL A 63 12.49 24.52 6.83
CA VAL A 63 12.94 25.93 6.77
C VAL A 63 13.44 26.34 5.37
N ASN A 64 14.09 25.43 4.65
CA ASN A 64 14.69 25.72 3.35
C ASN A 64 13.68 25.51 2.22
N VAL A 65 13.22 26.61 1.62
CA VAL A 65 12.23 26.58 0.54
C VAL A 65 12.72 25.72 -0.65
N PRO A 66 12.00 24.66 -1.03
CA PRO A 66 12.41 23.80 -2.14
C PRO A 66 12.34 24.53 -3.50
N SER A 67 13.36 24.36 -4.34
CA SER A 67 13.45 25.04 -5.64
C SER A 67 12.36 24.64 -6.66
N TYR A 68 11.67 23.53 -6.43
CA TYR A 68 10.61 23.03 -7.29
C TYR A 68 9.21 23.53 -6.89
N CYS A 69 9.05 24.16 -5.72
CA CYS A 69 7.74 24.62 -5.28
C CYS A 69 7.31 25.88 -6.06
N THR A 70 6.03 25.98 -6.38
CA THR A 70 5.43 27.18 -6.98
C THR A 70 4.93 28.13 -5.89
N GLN A 71 4.38 27.56 -4.83
CA GLN A 71 3.92 28.26 -3.64
C GLN A 71 4.49 27.57 -2.41
N PHE A 72 4.85 28.35 -1.40
CA PHE A 72 5.36 27.88 -0.12
C PHE A 72 4.54 28.50 1.01
N ILE A 73 4.06 27.66 1.92
CA ILE A 73 3.27 28.05 3.09
C ILE A 73 4.04 27.60 4.32
N ASP A 74 4.46 28.55 5.16
CA ASP A 74 4.98 28.29 6.50
C ASP A 74 3.80 28.14 7.47
N ALA A 75 3.50 26.90 7.85
CA ALA A 75 2.39 26.53 8.70
C ALA A 75 2.77 26.46 10.19
N ALA A 76 4.05 26.62 10.56
CA ALA A 76 4.52 26.41 11.93
C ALA A 76 3.90 27.37 12.96
N GLN A 77 3.48 28.58 12.52
CA GLN A 77 2.87 29.61 13.37
C GLN A 77 1.41 29.90 13.01
N MET A 78 0.82 29.12 12.10
CA MET A 78 -0.54 29.32 11.64
C MET A 78 -1.50 28.40 12.41
N ASP A 79 -2.71 28.89 12.67
CA ASP A 79 -3.75 28.00 13.15
C ASP A 79 -4.27 27.11 11.99
N PHE A 80 -4.92 26.01 12.37
CA PHE A 80 -5.46 25.04 11.43
C PHE A 80 -6.36 25.66 10.33
N VAL A 81 -7.23 26.60 10.72
CA VAL A 81 -8.21 27.20 9.80
C VAL A 81 -7.50 28.10 8.78
N HIS A 82 -6.51 28.86 9.20
CA HIS A 82 -5.74 29.72 8.31
C HIS A 82 -4.87 28.90 7.35
N VAL A 83 -4.26 27.80 7.81
CA VAL A 83 -3.52 26.86 6.94
C VAL A 83 -4.43 26.36 5.82
N VAL A 84 -5.60 25.81 6.16
CA VAL A 84 -6.51 25.25 5.15
C VAL A 84 -7.01 26.33 4.19
N ARG A 85 -7.39 27.51 4.69
CA ARG A 85 -7.81 28.62 3.83
C ARG A 85 -6.72 29.05 2.85
N GLN A 86 -5.46 29.06 3.29
CA GLN A 86 -4.34 29.43 2.42
C GLN A 86 -4.08 28.36 1.35
N ILE A 87 -4.14 27.07 1.71
CA ILE A 87 -4.05 25.97 0.73
C ILE A 87 -5.14 26.11 -0.33
N ILE A 88 -6.41 26.26 0.09
CA ILE A 88 -7.55 26.38 -0.82
C ILE A 88 -7.40 27.60 -1.74
N SER A 89 -6.83 28.71 -1.25
CA SER A 89 -6.64 29.93 -2.06
C SER A 89 -5.71 29.73 -3.27
N TYR A 90 -4.82 28.74 -3.22
CA TYR A 90 -3.92 28.39 -4.32
C TYR A 90 -4.42 27.24 -5.19
N LEU A 91 -5.51 26.58 -4.78
CA LEU A 91 -6.11 25.49 -5.54
C LEU A 91 -7.25 26.00 -6.44
N PRO A 92 -7.47 25.36 -7.60
CA PRO A 92 -8.66 25.62 -8.40
C PRO A 92 -9.93 25.30 -7.60
N ALA A 93 -11.01 26.04 -7.88
CA ALA A 93 -12.32 25.74 -7.31
C ALA A 93 -12.72 24.28 -7.61
N ALA A 94 -13.21 23.55 -6.61
CA ALA A 94 -13.55 22.14 -6.74
C ALA A 94 -14.65 21.88 -7.79
N THR A 95 -15.48 22.88 -8.08
CA THR A 95 -16.56 22.84 -9.08
C THR A 95 -16.10 23.16 -10.51
N ALA A 96 -14.83 23.53 -10.72
CA ALA A 96 -14.32 23.81 -12.05
C ALA A 96 -14.33 22.54 -12.91
N THR A 97 -14.92 22.61 -14.10
CA THR A 97 -15.00 21.47 -15.04
C THR A 97 -13.67 21.20 -15.74
N GLN A 98 -12.83 22.22 -15.92
CA GLN A 98 -11.49 22.10 -16.48
C GLN A 98 -10.53 22.99 -15.69
N ALA A 99 -9.56 22.37 -15.01
CA ALA A 99 -8.46 23.05 -14.35
C ALA A 99 -7.19 22.20 -14.44
N LYS A 100 -6.04 22.85 -14.24
CA LYS A 100 -4.77 22.11 -14.16
C LYS A 100 -4.72 21.34 -12.85
N LYS A 101 -4.19 20.12 -12.90
CA LYS A 101 -3.93 19.32 -11.69
C LYS A 101 -2.80 19.97 -10.88
N HIS A 102 -3.00 20.10 -9.58
CA HIS A 102 -2.05 20.64 -8.61
C HIS A 102 -1.50 19.51 -7.74
N MET A 103 -0.25 19.66 -7.33
CA MET A 103 0.40 18.79 -6.36
C MET A 103 0.50 19.55 -5.05
N VAL A 104 -0.08 19.00 -4.00
CA VAL A 104 0.00 19.55 -2.64
C VAL A 104 0.95 18.67 -1.85
N ILE A 105 2.08 19.21 -1.42
CA ILE A 105 3.09 18.49 -0.64
C ILE A 105 3.01 18.98 0.80
N ILE A 106 2.87 18.06 1.75
CA ILE A 106 2.91 18.35 3.18
C ILE A 106 4.14 17.66 3.75
N ASP A 107 5.04 18.45 4.34
CA ASP A 107 6.30 17.94 4.86
C ASP A 107 6.14 16.99 6.04
N SER A 108 5.20 17.25 6.95
CA SER A 108 4.92 16.39 8.10
C SER A 108 3.47 16.49 8.58
N LEU A 109 2.75 15.36 8.60
CA LEU A 109 1.40 15.24 9.16
C LEU A 109 1.39 15.11 10.68
N ASN A 110 2.54 14.88 11.32
CA ASN A 110 2.64 14.69 12.76
C ASN A 110 2.14 15.93 13.53
N TYR A 111 2.34 17.13 12.98
CA TYR A 111 1.93 18.41 13.57
C TYR A 111 0.41 18.69 13.51
N ILE A 112 -0.37 17.90 12.77
CA ILE A 112 -1.83 18.06 12.72
C ILE A 112 -2.45 17.16 13.81
N PRO A 113 -3.30 17.71 14.69
CA PRO A 113 -4.02 16.93 15.71
C PRO A 113 -4.85 15.80 15.11
N THR A 114 -4.90 14.66 15.80
CA THR A 114 -5.48 13.41 15.27
C THR A 114 -6.97 13.56 14.93
N ASP A 115 -7.71 14.32 15.74
CA ASP A 115 -9.14 14.62 15.55
C ASP A 115 -9.41 15.51 14.33
N LEU A 116 -8.44 16.31 13.90
CA LEU A 116 -8.56 17.24 12.77
C LEU A 116 -8.09 16.65 11.44
N ILE A 117 -7.39 15.50 11.42
CA ILE A 117 -6.84 14.87 10.21
C ILE A 117 -7.91 14.62 9.15
N THR A 118 -9.04 14.02 9.53
CA THR A 118 -10.12 13.68 8.58
C THR A 118 -10.72 14.95 7.97
N ARG A 119 -10.97 15.96 8.80
CA ARG A 119 -11.47 17.27 8.37
C ARG A 119 -10.48 17.93 7.41
N PHE A 120 -9.21 17.96 7.77
CA PHE A 120 -8.13 18.55 6.96
C PHE A 120 -8.07 17.97 5.55
N LEU A 121 -8.01 16.64 5.46
CA LEU A 121 -7.96 15.94 4.18
C LEU A 121 -9.24 16.18 3.36
N SER A 122 -10.40 16.24 4.01
CA SER A 122 -11.68 16.49 3.33
C SER A 122 -11.80 17.91 2.77
N GLU A 123 -11.28 18.93 3.46
CA GLU A 123 -11.35 20.32 3.03
C GLU A 123 -10.40 20.62 1.85
N ILE A 124 -9.30 19.86 1.75
CA ILE A 124 -8.29 20.02 0.67
C ILE A 124 -8.60 19.09 -0.53
N ALA A 125 -9.35 18.02 -0.31
CA ALA A 125 -9.70 17.07 -1.37
C ALA A 125 -10.42 17.77 -2.53
N SER A 126 -9.85 17.63 -3.73
CA SER A 126 -10.39 18.22 -4.96
C SER A 126 -10.04 17.31 -6.15
N PRO A 127 -10.90 17.24 -7.20
CA PRO A 127 -10.59 16.49 -8.43
C PRO A 127 -9.30 16.96 -9.11
N HIS A 128 -8.91 18.22 -8.86
CA HIS A 128 -7.74 18.86 -9.45
C HIS A 128 -6.53 18.87 -8.51
N CYS A 129 -6.55 18.08 -7.44
CA CYS A 129 -5.49 18.05 -6.42
C CYS A 129 -5.04 16.61 -6.14
N THR A 130 -3.73 16.39 -6.09
CA THR A 130 -3.14 15.20 -5.47
C THR A 130 -2.32 15.64 -4.26
N ILE A 131 -2.66 15.09 -3.10
CA ILE A 131 -1.98 15.33 -1.84
C ILE A 131 -0.88 14.27 -1.67
N ILE A 132 0.34 14.72 -1.43
CA ILE A 132 1.49 13.89 -1.09
C ILE A 132 1.94 14.35 0.30
N ALA A 133 1.80 13.49 1.29
CA ALA A 133 2.03 13.88 2.67
C ALA A 133 2.93 12.86 3.37
N THR A 134 3.89 13.35 4.16
CA THR A 134 4.76 12.48 4.95
C THR A 134 4.24 12.34 6.37
N TYR A 135 4.38 11.15 6.93
CA TYR A 135 4.18 10.87 8.35
C TYR A 135 5.40 10.13 8.89
N HIS A 136 6.03 10.70 9.91
CA HIS A 136 7.19 10.11 10.58
C HIS A 136 6.72 9.04 11.57
N LYS A 137 7.12 7.78 11.34
CA LYS A 137 6.69 6.61 12.13
C LYS A 137 7.22 6.63 13.57
N ASP A 138 8.34 7.31 13.79
CA ASP A 138 9.08 7.39 15.05
C ASP A 138 8.75 8.64 15.88
N ILE A 139 7.90 9.54 15.38
CA ILE A 139 7.34 10.63 16.16
C ILE A 139 6.03 10.17 16.77
N THR A 140 6.01 10.00 18.08
CA THR A 140 4.81 9.65 18.84
C THR A 140 3.81 10.80 18.83
N ASP A 141 2.53 10.47 18.75
CA ASP A 141 1.48 11.47 18.96
C ASP A 141 1.51 11.95 20.42
N ASP A 142 1.59 13.27 20.63
CA ASP A 142 1.41 13.90 21.95
C ASP A 142 -0.01 13.68 22.53
N ASP A 143 -0.93 13.12 21.72
CA ASP A 143 -2.35 12.88 22.02
C ASP A 143 -2.63 11.73 23.01
N HIS A 144 -1.61 11.14 23.65
CA HIS A 144 -1.83 10.42 24.91
C HIS A 144 -2.18 11.38 26.07
N ALA A 145 -2.19 12.70 25.85
CA ALA A 145 -3.00 13.62 26.63
C ALA A 145 -4.47 13.25 26.46
N VAL A 146 -4.94 12.33 27.32
CA VAL A 146 -6.34 12.05 27.68
C VAL A 146 -7.24 13.17 27.16
N ILE A 147 -7.85 12.98 25.99
CA ILE A 147 -8.81 13.94 25.46
C ILE A 147 -9.81 14.16 26.60
N PRO A 148 -9.96 15.37 27.17
CA PRO A 148 -10.88 15.58 28.28
C PRO A 148 -12.30 15.34 27.76
N GLY A 149 -12.81 14.13 27.97
CA GLY A 149 -14.09 13.66 27.41
C GLY A 149 -14.03 12.98 26.03
N GLY A 150 -12.86 12.62 25.49
CA GLY A 150 -12.74 11.92 24.21
C GLY A 150 -12.52 10.42 24.34
N ASN A 151 -13.19 9.67 23.48
CA ASN A 151 -13.25 8.21 23.50
C ASN A 151 -11.87 7.59 23.27
N ASN A 152 -11.46 6.74 24.21
CA ASN A 152 -10.30 5.81 24.16
C ASN A 152 -10.34 4.80 22.97
N ASN A 153 -11.25 5.00 22.01
CA ASN A 153 -11.54 4.11 20.90
C ASN A 153 -11.32 4.80 19.54
N TYR A 154 -10.86 6.05 19.51
CA TYR A 154 -10.46 6.69 18.25
C TYR A 154 -9.16 6.02 17.76
N PRO A 155 -9.02 5.71 16.46
CA PRO A 155 -7.79 5.09 15.95
C PRO A 155 -6.60 6.03 16.17
N ASP A 156 -5.42 5.43 16.34
CA ASP A 156 -4.16 6.16 16.31
C ASP A 156 -3.96 6.83 14.93
N LYS A 157 -3.15 7.90 14.90
CA LYS A 157 -2.98 8.73 13.70
C LYS A 157 -2.44 7.92 12.53
N LEU A 158 -1.51 6.99 12.76
CA LEU A 158 -0.96 6.14 11.71
C LEU A 158 -2.04 5.24 11.10
N THR A 159 -2.82 4.53 11.92
CA THR A 159 -3.94 3.67 11.47
C THR A 159 -4.97 4.48 10.69
N LEU A 160 -5.33 5.66 11.18
CA LEU A 160 -6.27 6.56 10.51
C LEU A 160 -5.74 7.01 9.14
N LEU A 161 -4.48 7.43 9.06
CA LEU A 161 -3.85 7.89 7.82
C LEU A 161 -3.73 6.75 6.81
N GLN A 162 -3.30 5.56 7.24
CA GLN A 162 -3.23 4.38 6.39
C GLN A 162 -4.62 3.98 5.88
N PHE A 163 -5.66 4.12 6.70
CA PHE A 163 -7.04 3.88 6.28
C PHE A 163 -7.49 4.86 5.19
N MET A 164 -7.25 6.16 5.38
CA MET A 164 -7.67 7.22 4.46
C MET A 164 -6.86 7.26 3.16
N ALA A 165 -5.58 6.85 3.19
CA ALA A 165 -4.70 6.90 2.03
C ALA A 165 -5.15 5.97 0.90
N THR A 166 -5.12 6.47 -0.34
CA THR A 166 -5.34 5.65 -1.55
C THR A 166 -4.06 4.98 -2.01
N THR A 167 -2.90 5.52 -1.64
CA THR A 167 -1.59 4.94 -1.87
C THR A 167 -0.69 5.17 -0.66
N ILE A 168 0.01 4.13 -0.23
CA ILE A 168 0.96 4.19 0.88
C ILE A 168 2.34 3.82 0.35
N LEU A 169 3.32 4.66 0.65
CA LEU A 169 4.73 4.50 0.28
C LEU A 169 5.54 4.43 1.57
N ASP A 170 5.81 3.22 2.01
CA ASP A 170 6.49 2.95 3.28
C ASP A 170 7.99 2.79 3.05
N ILE A 171 8.75 3.77 3.51
CA ILE A 171 10.19 3.92 3.28
C ILE A 171 10.97 3.20 4.36
N GLU A 172 11.94 2.42 3.91
CA GLU A 172 12.86 1.66 4.76
C GLU A 172 14.30 1.88 4.28
N VAL A 173 15.25 1.81 5.21
CA VAL A 173 16.67 1.96 4.90
C VAL A 173 17.17 0.68 4.21
N ALA A 174 17.92 0.84 3.11
CA ALA A 174 18.68 -0.28 2.55
C ALA A 174 20.03 -0.37 3.28
N LEU A 175 20.17 -1.36 4.15
CA LEU A 175 21.39 -1.58 4.93
C LEU A 175 22.48 -2.21 4.06
N ALA A 176 23.68 -1.62 4.11
CA ALA A 176 24.89 -2.15 3.45
C ALA A 176 25.95 -2.62 4.46
N GLY A 177 25.67 -2.47 5.76
CA GLY A 177 26.58 -2.87 6.85
C GLY A 177 26.33 -4.29 7.33
N ASN A 178 27.01 -4.63 8.42
CA ASN A 178 26.84 -5.93 9.09
C ASN A 178 25.65 -5.94 10.06
N LEU A 179 25.05 -4.79 10.32
CA LEU A 179 23.90 -4.67 11.21
C LEU A 179 22.64 -5.03 10.45
N ASP A 180 21.75 -5.78 11.09
CA ASP A 180 20.42 -6.02 10.58
C ASP A 180 19.44 -4.89 10.95
N THR A 181 18.20 -4.97 10.44
CA THR A 181 17.17 -3.95 10.66
C THR A 181 16.71 -3.88 12.11
N GLU A 182 16.74 -5.00 12.84
CA GLU A 182 16.30 -5.08 14.24
C GLU A 182 17.32 -4.41 15.15
N GLU A 183 18.60 -4.73 15.00
CA GLU A 183 19.72 -4.10 15.70
C GLU A 183 19.76 -2.59 15.46
N VAL A 184 19.52 -2.15 14.21
CA VAL A 184 19.42 -0.71 13.91
C VAL A 184 18.23 -0.09 14.62
N GLY A 185 17.08 -0.78 14.68
CA GLY A 185 15.91 -0.34 15.44
C GLY A 185 16.19 -0.15 16.92
N GLU A 186 16.85 -1.12 17.57
CA GLU A 186 17.26 -1.02 18.98
C GLU A 186 18.19 0.16 19.23
N LEU A 187 19.19 0.35 18.37
CA LEU A 187 20.12 1.47 18.47
C LEU A 187 19.40 2.81 18.34
N LEU A 188 18.48 2.95 17.38
CA LEU A 188 17.71 4.17 17.17
C LEU A 188 16.75 4.47 18.33
N ASN A 189 16.16 3.45 18.96
CA ASN A 189 15.35 3.62 20.17
C ASN A 189 16.15 4.20 21.33
N GLU A 190 17.44 3.86 21.43
CA GLU A 190 18.38 4.46 22.39
C GLU A 190 19.02 5.78 21.89
N PHE A 191 18.56 6.31 20.76
CA PHE A 191 19.12 7.48 20.07
C PHE A 191 20.61 7.33 19.71
N ARG A 192 21.08 6.08 19.55
CA ARG A 192 22.42 5.75 19.07
C ARG A 192 22.36 5.63 17.55
N ILE A 193 22.89 6.63 16.85
CA ILE A 193 22.78 6.68 15.39
C ILE A 193 23.93 5.89 14.74
N PRO A 194 23.69 4.70 14.14
CA PRO A 194 24.72 4.00 13.38
C PRO A 194 25.04 4.72 12.07
N ARG A 195 26.18 4.35 11.46
CA ARG A 195 26.57 4.85 10.13
C ARG A 195 25.79 4.12 9.04
N GLY A 196 25.63 4.77 7.88
CA GLY A 196 25.03 4.14 6.70
C GLY A 196 23.51 4.18 6.67
N LEU A 197 22.91 5.17 7.33
CA LEU A 197 21.48 5.52 7.23
C LEU A 197 21.28 6.69 6.24
N ASN A 198 20.04 6.98 5.84
CA ASN A 198 19.68 8.08 4.92
C ASN A 198 20.43 8.05 3.56
N ASN A 199 20.62 6.84 3.02
CA ASN A 199 21.34 6.60 1.78
C ASN A 199 20.56 7.07 0.53
N GLU A 200 21.26 7.21 -0.60
CA GLU A 200 20.65 7.47 -1.91
C GLU A 200 19.87 6.25 -2.45
N ILE A 201 20.29 5.06 -2.03
CA ILE A 201 19.63 3.80 -2.33
C ILE A 201 18.87 3.35 -1.09
N TYR A 202 17.57 3.11 -1.23
CA TYR A 202 16.69 2.74 -0.12
C TYR A 202 15.62 1.75 -0.58
N GLN A 203 14.93 1.14 0.38
CA GLN A 203 13.82 0.22 0.14
C GLN A 203 12.49 0.96 0.30
N LEU A 204 11.47 0.51 -0.44
CA LEU A 204 10.14 1.09 -0.40
C LEU A 204 9.09 0.01 -0.57
N ARG A 205 8.19 -0.12 0.40
CA ARG A 205 6.96 -0.91 0.26
C ARG A 205 5.85 -0.02 -0.30
N PHE A 206 5.36 -0.40 -1.48
CA PHE A 206 4.32 0.29 -2.23
C PHE A 206 2.99 -0.42 -2.08
N VAL A 207 2.03 0.23 -1.42
CA VAL A 207 0.64 -0.25 -1.30
C VAL A 207 -0.28 0.62 -2.15
N ASN A 208 -1.00 0.02 -3.08
CA ASN A 208 -1.95 0.71 -3.94
C ASN A 208 -3.37 0.12 -3.77
N LYS A 209 -4.31 0.95 -3.31
CA LYS A 209 -5.71 0.54 -3.17
C LYS A 209 -6.46 0.74 -4.48
N ARG A 210 -6.90 -0.36 -5.08
CA ARG A 210 -7.72 -0.32 -6.31
C ARG A 210 -9.10 0.23 -6.01
N LYS A 211 -9.79 0.68 -7.07
CA LYS A 211 -11.22 1.07 -7.01
C LYS A 211 -12.15 -0.06 -6.52
N SER A 212 -11.71 -1.32 -6.63
CA SER A 212 -12.44 -2.48 -6.10
C SER A 212 -12.29 -2.67 -4.59
N GLY A 213 -11.50 -1.83 -3.91
CA GLY A 213 -11.17 -1.98 -2.49
C GLY A 213 -9.99 -2.92 -2.19
N ARG A 214 -9.49 -3.68 -3.19
CA ARG A 214 -8.33 -4.57 -3.02
C ARG A 214 -7.03 -3.76 -2.97
N SER A 215 -6.16 -4.07 -2.02
CA SER A 215 -4.80 -3.53 -1.93
C SER A 215 -3.83 -4.40 -2.71
N LEU A 216 -2.96 -3.78 -3.49
CA LEU A 216 -1.78 -4.41 -4.09
C LEU A 216 -0.55 -3.96 -3.31
N GLU A 217 0.36 -4.89 -3.03
CA GLU A 217 1.60 -4.61 -2.30
C GLU A 217 2.80 -5.07 -3.13
N TYR A 218 3.82 -4.21 -3.21
CA TYR A 218 5.06 -4.47 -3.94
C TYR A 218 6.24 -3.82 -3.22
N ASP A 219 7.36 -4.51 -3.12
CA ASP A 219 8.58 -3.96 -2.56
C ASP A 219 9.53 -3.51 -3.67
N PHE A 220 10.12 -2.33 -3.54
CA PHE A 220 11.09 -1.79 -4.48
C PHE A 220 12.40 -1.43 -3.81
N LYS A 221 13.48 -1.57 -4.56
CA LYS A 221 14.75 -0.91 -4.30
C LYS A 221 14.85 0.30 -5.21
N ILE A 222 15.02 1.48 -4.62
CA ILE A 222 15.04 2.76 -5.32
C ILE A 222 16.44 3.34 -5.26
N ASN A 223 16.96 3.77 -6.40
CA ASN A 223 18.18 4.56 -6.51
C ASN A 223 17.82 5.99 -6.93
N SER A 224 17.82 6.92 -5.97
CA SER A 224 17.45 8.33 -6.18
C SER A 224 18.47 9.13 -7.02
N LYS A 225 19.69 8.62 -7.21
CA LYS A 225 20.70 9.29 -8.03
C LYS A 225 20.51 9.04 -9.52
N ASN A 226 20.12 7.83 -9.89
CA ASN A 226 19.91 7.42 -11.28
C ASN A 226 18.42 7.37 -11.67
N HIS A 227 17.50 7.54 -10.70
CA HIS A 227 16.05 7.39 -10.88
C HIS A 227 15.65 5.99 -11.40
N GLU A 228 16.34 4.96 -10.87
CA GLU A 228 16.12 3.55 -11.19
C GLU A 228 15.32 2.86 -10.07
N TYR A 229 14.36 2.03 -10.47
CA TYR A 229 13.47 1.31 -9.56
C TYR A 229 13.46 -0.17 -9.93
N GLU A 230 13.90 -1.01 -8.99
CA GLU A 230 13.96 -2.45 -9.15
C GLU A 230 12.95 -3.10 -8.22
N LEU A 231 12.21 -4.09 -8.72
CA LEU A 231 11.30 -4.88 -7.88
C LEU A 231 12.13 -5.79 -6.96
N SER A 232 11.93 -5.68 -5.66
CA SER A 232 12.47 -6.62 -4.68
C SER A 232 11.48 -7.77 -4.53
N LEU A 233 11.90 -8.98 -4.90
CA LEU A 233 11.13 -10.19 -4.61
C LEU A 233 11.44 -10.62 -3.18
N ASN A 234 10.82 -9.98 -2.19
CA ASN A 234 10.86 -10.49 -0.82
C ASN A 234 9.73 -11.50 -0.62
N THR A 235 10.12 -12.68 -0.13
CA THR A 235 9.34 -13.89 0.18
C THR A 235 8.22 -13.65 1.22
N ARG A 236 7.14 -12.96 0.83
CA ARG A 236 5.90 -12.87 1.63
C ARG A 236 4.64 -13.24 0.83
N GLN A 237 4.80 -13.89 -0.32
CA GLN A 237 3.68 -14.39 -1.14
C GLN A 237 3.29 -15.85 -0.86
N GLU A 238 3.88 -16.53 0.13
CA GLU A 238 3.57 -17.96 0.39
C GLU A 238 2.52 -18.24 1.48
N GLU A 239 1.98 -17.26 2.21
CA GLU A 239 1.06 -17.58 3.33
C GLU A 239 -0.40 -17.15 3.16
N VAL A 240 -0.81 -16.51 2.05
CA VAL A 240 -2.23 -16.18 1.84
C VAL A 240 -2.66 -16.28 0.37
N ASP A 241 -2.53 -17.45 -0.23
CA ASP A 241 -3.48 -17.87 -1.28
C ASP A 241 -3.57 -19.40 -1.32
N GLY A 242 -4.41 -19.95 -0.44
CA GLY A 242 -4.94 -21.31 -0.63
C GLY A 242 -5.79 -21.32 -1.88
N GLY A 243 -5.19 -21.57 -3.05
CA GLY A 243 -5.90 -21.49 -4.31
C GLY A 243 -5.10 -21.84 -5.56
N ASN A 244 -4.87 -23.14 -5.79
CA ASN A 244 -4.61 -23.75 -7.10
C ASN A 244 -3.35 -23.33 -7.87
N GLU A 245 -2.17 -23.41 -7.26
CA GLU A 245 -1.00 -23.82 -8.04
C GLU A 245 -0.89 -25.35 -7.97
N LEU A 246 -0.82 -26.00 -9.13
CA LEU A 246 -0.61 -27.45 -9.22
C LEU A 246 0.76 -27.77 -8.63
N GLU A 247 0.79 -28.13 -7.35
CA GLU A 247 1.95 -28.70 -6.67
C GLU A 247 2.46 -29.88 -7.51
N THR A 248 3.57 -29.67 -8.19
CA THR A 248 4.18 -30.74 -8.97
C THR A 248 4.94 -31.65 -8.00
N PRO A 249 4.85 -32.99 -8.17
CA PRO A 249 5.50 -33.94 -7.25
C PRO A 249 7.02 -33.78 -7.17
N ASP A 250 7.63 -33.09 -8.14
CA ASP A 250 9.05 -32.72 -8.13
C ASP A 250 9.38 -31.63 -7.10
N MET A 251 8.43 -30.75 -6.75
CA MET A 251 8.62 -29.68 -5.76
C MET A 251 8.58 -30.20 -4.32
N LEU A 252 7.93 -31.34 -4.08
CA LEU A 252 7.84 -31.99 -2.77
C LEU A 252 9.02 -32.97 -2.52
N GLN A 253 9.89 -33.16 -3.52
CA GLN A 253 10.97 -34.14 -3.46
C GLN A 253 12.10 -33.66 -2.53
N GLY A 254 12.10 -34.17 -1.29
CA GLY A 254 13.09 -33.84 -0.25
C GLY A 254 12.50 -33.15 0.99
N LEU A 255 11.25 -32.69 0.91
CA LEU A 255 10.52 -32.13 2.06
C LEU A 255 9.78 -33.21 2.88
N THR A 256 9.52 -34.38 2.27
CA THR A 256 8.84 -35.50 2.93
C THR A 256 9.78 -36.70 3.12
N THR A 257 9.64 -37.42 4.23
CA THR A 257 10.42 -38.64 4.53
C THR A 257 9.94 -39.88 3.77
N PHE A 258 8.83 -39.77 3.04
CA PHE A 258 8.27 -40.82 2.17
C PHE A 258 8.10 -40.29 0.74
N ASN A 259 8.34 -41.17 -0.24
CA ASN A 259 8.27 -40.81 -1.65
C ASN A 259 6.82 -40.69 -2.12
N LEU A 260 6.39 -39.48 -2.44
CA LEU A 260 5.06 -39.15 -2.96
C LEU A 260 4.94 -39.33 -4.48
N GLY A 261 6.05 -39.55 -5.19
CA GLY A 261 6.07 -39.76 -6.64
C GLY A 261 5.70 -41.18 -7.05
N THR A 262 4.92 -41.32 -8.12
CA THR A 262 4.67 -42.64 -8.74
C THR A 262 5.91 -43.12 -9.50
N SER A 263 6.33 -44.36 -9.25
CA SER A 263 7.43 -44.97 -10.03
C SER A 263 7.01 -45.16 -11.50
N ASN A 264 7.99 -45.12 -12.42
CA ASN A 264 7.77 -45.37 -13.86
C ASN A 264 6.99 -46.66 -14.14
N LYS A 265 7.18 -47.70 -13.31
CA LYS A 265 6.44 -48.96 -13.41
C LYS A 265 4.95 -48.82 -13.06
N GLN A 266 4.61 -47.98 -12.08
CA GLN A 266 3.23 -47.71 -11.67
C GLN A 266 2.51 -46.83 -12.69
N LYS A 267 3.21 -45.85 -13.28
CA LYS A 267 2.68 -45.01 -14.35
C LYS A 267 2.33 -45.82 -15.60
N LEU A 268 3.22 -46.70 -16.04
CA LEU A 268 2.97 -47.63 -17.14
C LEU A 268 1.80 -48.58 -16.86
N ALA A 269 1.66 -49.07 -15.63
CA ALA A 269 0.54 -49.93 -15.25
C ALA A 269 -0.80 -49.16 -15.29
N LYS A 270 -0.82 -47.90 -14.83
CA LYS A 270 -2.01 -47.03 -14.92
C LYS A 270 -2.42 -46.78 -16.38
N ASP A 271 -1.45 -46.50 -17.26
CA ASP A 271 -1.72 -46.21 -18.67
C ASP A 271 -2.21 -47.44 -19.45
N GLN A 272 -1.92 -48.66 -18.96
CA GLN A 272 -2.40 -49.92 -19.54
C GLN A 272 -3.77 -50.37 -19.02
N VAL A 273 -4.35 -49.65 -18.05
CA VAL A 273 -5.69 -49.95 -17.54
C VAL A 273 -6.73 -49.32 -18.46
N ALA A 274 -7.31 -50.13 -19.33
CA ALA A 274 -8.44 -49.72 -20.16
C ALA A 274 -9.71 -49.64 -19.30
N LEU A 275 -10.18 -48.42 -19.02
CA LEU A 275 -11.47 -48.20 -18.40
C LEU A 275 -12.57 -48.37 -19.47
N PRO A 276 -13.67 -49.08 -19.18
CA PRO A 276 -14.84 -49.11 -20.06
C PRO A 276 -15.37 -47.69 -20.22
N PHE A 277 -15.42 -47.21 -21.46
CA PHE A 277 -15.89 -45.88 -21.83
C PHE A 277 -17.40 -45.76 -21.53
N LEU A 278 -17.77 -45.03 -20.48
CA LEU A 278 -19.16 -44.61 -20.25
C LEU A 278 -19.34 -43.25 -20.92
N GLU A 279 -20.13 -43.20 -21.99
CA GLU A 279 -20.44 -41.97 -22.72
C GLU A 279 -21.36 -41.08 -21.86
N ALA A 280 -20.75 -40.25 -21.01
CA ALA A 280 -21.46 -39.18 -20.32
C ALA A 280 -21.67 -38.01 -21.30
N GLN A 281 -22.87 -38.00 -21.90
CA GLN A 281 -23.66 -36.80 -22.21
C GLN A 281 -23.18 -35.91 -23.39
N SER A 282 -23.55 -36.34 -24.59
CA SER A 282 -23.54 -35.55 -25.82
C SER A 282 -24.95 -35.05 -26.19
N PHE A 283 -25.61 -34.27 -25.33
CA PHE A 283 -26.83 -33.51 -25.68
C PHE A 283 -26.92 -32.21 -24.83
N GLY A 284 -27.26 -31.09 -25.48
CA GLY A 284 -27.25 -29.75 -24.90
C GLY A 284 -28.28 -29.52 -23.79
N GLN A 285 -27.97 -28.50 -22.97
CA GLN A 285 -28.55 -28.10 -21.67
C GLN A 285 -27.90 -28.77 -20.45
N GLY A 286 -27.30 -27.94 -19.61
CA GLY A 286 -26.40 -28.31 -18.53
C GLY A 286 -27.06 -29.16 -17.44
N GLY A 287 -26.24 -29.97 -16.79
CA GLY A 287 -26.60 -30.70 -15.58
C GLY A 287 -26.86 -29.72 -14.44
N ALA A 288 -28.12 -29.31 -14.29
CA ALA A 288 -28.63 -28.85 -13.01
C ALA A 288 -28.82 -30.08 -12.13
N ILE A 289 -28.00 -30.23 -11.10
CA ILE A 289 -28.29 -31.15 -10.01
C ILE A 289 -29.41 -30.47 -9.22
N VAL A 290 -30.65 -30.91 -9.43
CA VAL A 290 -31.80 -30.44 -8.67
C VAL A 290 -31.90 -31.34 -7.44
N TYR A 291 -31.67 -30.77 -6.27
CA TYR A 291 -31.99 -31.42 -5.00
C TYR A 291 -33.52 -31.39 -4.84
N GLU A 292 -34.13 -32.57 -4.73
CA GLU A 292 -35.56 -32.73 -4.50
C GLU A 292 -35.73 -33.16 -3.04
N TYR A 293 -36.42 -32.32 -2.24
CA TYR A 293 -36.68 -32.61 -0.82
C TYR A 293 -37.48 -33.91 -0.70
N GLU A 294 -36.91 -34.95 -0.10
CA GLU A 294 -37.64 -36.15 0.26
C GLU A 294 -38.44 -35.90 1.55
N LYS A 295 -39.66 -36.43 1.61
CA LYS A 295 -40.60 -36.21 2.73
C LYS A 295 -40.17 -36.91 4.03
N ASP A 296 -39.20 -37.80 3.95
CA ASP A 296 -38.67 -38.57 5.08
C ASP A 296 -37.30 -38.04 5.55
N ASP A 297 -36.87 -36.86 5.08
CA ASP A 297 -35.66 -36.19 5.56
C ASP A 297 -35.94 -35.63 6.97
N ASP A 298 -35.34 -36.26 7.97
CA ASP A 298 -35.51 -36.01 9.39
C ASP A 298 -34.70 -34.78 9.81
N TYR A 299 -35.12 -33.60 9.34
CA TYR A 299 -34.72 -32.33 9.94
C TYR A 299 -35.11 -32.35 11.42
N ASP A 300 -34.15 -32.67 12.30
CA ASP A 300 -34.29 -32.44 13.73
C ASP A 300 -34.14 -30.93 13.98
N GLU A 301 -35.16 -30.30 14.57
CA GLU A 301 -35.15 -28.86 14.89
C GLU A 301 -34.15 -28.51 16.02
N GLU A 302 -33.18 -29.38 16.31
CA GLU A 302 -32.23 -29.26 17.41
C GLU A 302 -30.77 -29.40 16.93
N ASP A 303 -30.44 -28.92 15.72
CA ASP A 303 -29.04 -28.67 15.34
C ASP A 303 -28.53 -27.41 16.06
N PRO A 304 -27.63 -27.54 17.06
CA PRO A 304 -27.17 -26.43 17.88
C PRO A 304 -26.22 -25.46 17.13
N TYR A 305 -25.98 -25.66 15.82
CA TYR A 305 -25.13 -24.81 14.99
C TYR A 305 -25.88 -23.91 14.01
N GLU A 306 -27.19 -23.68 14.20
CA GLU A 306 -27.86 -22.55 13.52
C GLU A 306 -27.29 -21.22 14.05
N ASP A 307 -26.29 -20.70 13.33
CA ASP A 307 -25.63 -19.43 13.61
C ASP A 307 -26.66 -18.29 13.47
N PRO A 308 -26.94 -17.52 14.54
CA PRO A 308 -27.98 -16.51 14.50
C PRO A 308 -27.51 -15.33 13.64
N PHE A 309 -28.22 -15.10 12.53
CA PHE A 309 -28.15 -13.84 11.78
C PHE A 309 -28.43 -12.62 12.68
#